data_AF-A0A831SP37-F1
#
_entry.id   AF-A0A831SP37-F1
#
_cell.length_a   1.000
_cell.length_b   1.000
_cell.length_c   1.000
_cell.angle_alpha   90.00
_cell.angle_beta   90.00
_cell.angle_gamma   90.00
#
_symmetry.space_group_name_H-M   'P 1'
#
loop_
_entity.id
_entity.type
_entity.pdbx_description
1 polymer ?
#
loop_
_entity_poly.entity_id
_entity_poly.type
_entity_poly.pdbx_seq_one_letter_code
_entity_poly.pdbx_strand_id
1 'polypeptide(L)' 'MKQLHKKFTDDQIKELITRYLKKKIARKYIQEILGIKKTRFFALVKRLKADPENFSISYSRRMPTRK' A
#
# COMPACT_ATOMS: atom_id res chain seq x y z
N MET A 1 -13.62 -1.50 -8.27
CA MET A 1 -12.42 -1.27 -7.42
C MET A 1 -11.31 -2.20 -7.89
N LYS A 2 -10.24 -1.69 -8.52
CA LYS A 2 -9.07 -2.52 -8.89
C LYS A 2 -8.47 -3.08 -7.60
N GLN A 3 -8.54 -4.38 -7.42
CA GLN A 3 -8.00 -5.04 -6.23
C GLN A 3 -6.47 -4.99 -6.30
N LEU A 4 -5.86 -4.00 -5.64
CA LEU A 4 -4.39 -3.89 -5.48
C LEU A 4 -3.73 -5.22 -5.15
N HIS A 5 -4.41 -5.98 -4.29
CA HIS A 5 -4.03 -7.25 -3.68
C HIS A 5 -3.90 -8.39 -4.70
N LYS A 6 -4.50 -8.26 -5.89
CA LYS A 6 -4.39 -9.26 -6.95
C LYS A 6 -3.13 -9.10 -7.82
N LYS A 7 -2.41 -7.98 -7.69
CA LYS A 7 -1.28 -7.63 -8.57
C LYS A 7 0.05 -7.41 -7.84
N PHE A 8 0.01 -7.07 -6.56
CA PHE A 8 1.21 -6.76 -5.79
C PHE A 8 1.20 -7.52 -4.47
N THR A 9 2.32 -8.14 -4.12
CA THR A 9 2.54 -8.76 -2.81
C THR A 9 2.85 -7.70 -1.76
N ASP A 10 2.67 -8.06 -0.48
CA ASP A 10 2.99 -7.16 0.64
C ASP A 10 4.45 -6.70 0.57
N ASP A 11 5.38 -7.58 0.21
CA ASP A 11 6.81 -7.26 0.05
C ASP A 11 7.11 -6.30 -1.10
N GLN A 12 6.45 -6.46 -2.25
CA GLN A 12 6.61 -5.50 -3.36
C GLN A 12 6.17 -4.10 -2.96
N ILE A 13 5.13 -4.00 -2.14
CA ILE A 13 4.63 -2.71 -1.66
C ILE A 13 5.56 -2.14 -0.59
N LYS A 14 6.08 -2.98 0.32
CA LYS A 14 7.15 -2.59 1.27
C LYS A 14 8.34 -2.00 0.52
N GLU A 15 8.80 -2.66 -0.53
CA GLU A 15 9.98 -2.24 -1.29
C GLU A 15 9.74 -0.90 -2.00
N LEU A 16 8.60 -0.72 -2.69
CA LEU A 16 8.25 0.53 -3.36
C LEU A 16 8.20 1.71 -2.37
N ILE A 17 7.59 1.51 -1.21
CA ILE A 17 7.51 2.54 -0.17
C ILE A 17 8.90 2.82 0.41
N THR A 18 9.73 1.79 0.61
CA THR A 18 11.11 1.95 1.09
C THR A 18 11.95 2.75 0.08
N ARG A 19 11.79 2.52 -1.22
CA ARG A 19 12.44 3.32 -2.28
C ARG A 19 11.99 4.78 -2.26
N TYR A 20 10.72 5.06 -1.95
CA TYR A 20 10.23 6.42 -1.68
C TYR A 20 10.89 7.06 -0.46
N LEU A 21 10.99 6.33 0.65
CA LEU A 21 11.65 6.81 1.87
C LEU A 21 13.13 7.12 1.63
N LYS A 22 13.81 6.32 0.80
CA LYS A 22 15.18 6.56 0.34
C LYS A 22 15.29 7.66 -0.72
N LYS A 23 14.20 8.38 -1.02
CA LYS A 23 14.10 9.43 -2.07
C LYS A 23 14.52 8.98 -3.47
N LYS A 24 14.55 7.67 -3.75
CA LYS A 24 14.93 7.12 -5.06
C LYS A 24 13.82 7.25 -6.10
N ILE A 25 12.56 7.26 -5.66
CA ILE A 25 11.39 7.30 -6.54
C ILE A 25 10.40 8.34 -6.01
N ALA A 26 9.85 9.15 -6.91
CA ALA A 26 8.82 10.13 -6.56
C ALA A 26 7.50 9.45 -6.19
N ARG A 27 6.78 10.07 -5.25
CA ARG A 27 5.45 9.60 -4.80
C ARG A 27 4.48 9.36 -5.96
N LYS A 28 4.47 10.26 -6.96
CA LYS A 28 3.51 10.24 -8.09
C LYS A 28 3.64 8.93 -8.88
N TYR A 29 4.86 8.51 -9.18
CA TYR A 29 5.14 7.24 -9.85
C TYR A 29 4.61 6.04 -9.06
N ILE A 30 4.84 5.99 -7.76
CA ILE A 30 4.36 4.87 -6.93
C ILE A 30 2.84 4.86 -6.84
N GLN A 31 2.20 6.03 -6.81
CA GLN A 31 0.73 6.14 -6.83
C GLN A 31 0.13 5.62 -8.13
N GLU A 32 0.79 5.87 -9.27
CA GLU A 32 0.38 5.36 -10.59
C GLU A 32 0.59 3.84 -10.69
N ILE A 33 1.76 3.34 -10.27
CA ILE A 33 2.09 1.89 -10.25
C ILE A 33 1.09 1.13 -9.37
N LEU A 34 0.88 1.60 -8.14
CA LEU A 34 -0.03 0.97 -7.20
C LEU A 34 -1.50 1.25 -7.55
N GLY A 35 -1.80 2.29 -8.33
CA GLY A 35 -3.17 2.72 -8.63
C GLY A 35 -3.94 3.19 -7.39
N ILE A 36 -3.26 3.82 -6.43
CA ILE A 36 -3.86 4.29 -5.16
C ILE A 36 -3.88 5.81 -5.04
N LYS A 37 -4.88 6.31 -4.32
CA LYS A 37 -4.97 7.72 -3.93
C LYS A 37 -3.95 8.07 -2.85
N LYS A 38 -3.68 9.38 -2.72
CA LYS A 38 -2.78 9.98 -1.72
C LYS A 38 -3.04 9.50 -0.29
N THR A 39 -4.30 9.43 0.12
CA THR A 39 -4.70 9.01 1.47
C THR A 39 -4.23 7.59 1.79
N ARG A 40 -4.48 6.64 0.87
CA ARG A 40 -4.07 5.24 1.04
C ARG A 40 -2.55 5.09 1.01
N PHE A 41 -1.86 5.85 0.16
CA PHE A 41 -0.40 5.84 0.13
C PHE A 41 0.20 6.23 1.50
N PHE A 42 -0.24 7.35 2.09
CA PHE A 42 0.28 7.76 3.41
C PHE A 42 -0.13 6.82 4.54
N ALA A 43 -1.32 6.21 4.47
CA ALA A 43 -1.70 5.17 5.42
C ALA A 43 -0.75 3.96 5.37
N LEU A 44 -0.34 3.52 4.17
CA LEU A 44 0.64 2.45 4.00
C LEU A 44 2.02 2.85 4.52
N VAL A 45 2.48 4.07 4.21
CA VAL A 45 3.74 4.61 4.76
C VAL A 45 3.72 4.62 6.29
N LYS A 46 2.60 5.05 6.90
CA LYS A 46 2.44 5.09 8.36
C LYS A 46 2.48 3.67 8.96
N ARG A 47 1.79 2.71 8.35
CA ARG A 47 1.82 1.30 8.79
C ARG A 47 3.22 0.71 8.70
N LEU A 48 3.91 0.92 7.58
CA LEU A 48 5.28 0.43 7.40
C LEU A 48 6.25 1.02 8.43
N LYS A 49 6.07 2.28 8.82
CA LYS A 49 6.88 2.92 9.87
C LYS A 49 6.55 2.42 11.27
N ALA A 50 5.29 2.05 11.53
CA ALA A 50 4.85 1.59 12.84
C ALA A 50 5.27 0.14 13.09
N ASP A 51 5.09 -0.73 12.09
CA ASP A 51 5.48 -2.14 12.16
C ASP A 51 5.86 -2.64 10.75
N PRO A 52 7.16 -2.61 10.40
CA PRO A 52 7.63 -3.08 9.11
C PRO A 52 7.58 -4.60 8.97
N GLU A 53 7.66 -5.35 10.08
CA GLU A 53 7.66 -6.82 10.08
C GLU A 53 6.25 -7.36 9.78
N ASN A 54 5.25 -6.90 10.53
CA ASN A 54 3.86 -7.34 10.40
C ASN A 54 3.03 -6.57 9.35
N PHE A 55 3.67 -5.79 8.48
CA PHE A 55 2.94 -5.06 7.45
C PHE A 55 2.25 -6.05 6.49
N SER A 56 0.92 -6.06 6.57
CA SER A 56 0.07 -6.73 5.60
C SER A 56 -0.98 -5.78 5.03
N ILE A 57 -1.22 -5.91 3.73
CA ILE A 57 -2.21 -5.11 3.01
C ILE A 57 -3.54 -5.82 2.95
N SER A 58 -3.60 -7.12 3.26
CA SER A 58 -4.80 -7.97 3.19
C SER A 58 -6.09 -7.21 3.53
N TYR A 59 -6.94 -7.03 2.51
CA TYR A 59 -8.24 -6.37 2.67
C TYR A 59 -9.26 -7.38 3.18
N SER A 60 -9.39 -7.50 4.50
CA SER A 60 -10.55 -8.15 5.11
C SER A 60 -11.70 -7.14 5.18
N ARG A 61 -12.67 -7.25 4.28
CA ARG A 61 -13.94 -6.55 4.43
C ARG A 61 -14.71 -7.25 5.53
N ARG A 62 -14.67 -6.74 6.77
CA ARG A 62 -15.34 -7.37 7.92
C ARG A 62 -16.87 -7.33 7.88
N MET A 63 -17.49 -6.49 7.04
CA MET A 63 -18.95 -6.40 6.99
C MET A 63 -19.50 -6.43 5.55
N PRO A 64 -20.36 -7.41 5.20
CA PRO A 64 -21.19 -7.33 4.01
C PRO A 64 -22.20 -6.19 4.19
N THR A 65 -22.30 -5.32 3.18
CA THR A 65 -23.11 -4.10 3.25
C THR A 65 -24.56 -4.31 2.75
N ARG A 66 -24.97 -5.56 2.49
CA ARG A 66 -26.34 -5.89 2.08
C ARG A 66 -26.79 -7.22 2.71
N LYS A 67 -27.93 -7.16 3.40
CA LYS A 67 -28.84 -8.29 3.66
C LYS A 67 -29.61 -8.60 2.39
#